data_AF-A0A0Q9MSS5-F1
#
_entry.id   AF-A0A0Q9MSS5-F1
#
_cell.length_a   1.000
_cell.length_b   1.000
_cell.length_c   1.000
_cell.angle_alpha   90.00
_cell.angle_beta   90.00
_cell.angle_gamma   90.00
#
_symmetry.space_group_name_H-M   'P 1'
#
loop_
_entity.id
_entity.type
_entity.pdbx_description
1 polymer ?
#
loop_
_entity_poly.entity_id
_entity_poly.type
_entity_poly.pdbx_seq_one_letter_code
_entity_poly.pdbx_strand_id
1 'polypeptide(L)'
;MFGKKRATTAIAHKIRAIKNCAVHPAFLDEDVVDAADVDDSYLAFAGALHDFIDTVEERYAAKGEAGLNASFVREQWMLHLRDSPPTRVEFRIAREHFRRLIGVL
;
A
#
# COMPACT_ATOMS: atom_id res chain seq x y z
N MET A 1 -6.11 20.00 -22.50
CA MET A 1 -5.45 18.71 -22.13
C MET A 1 -4.63 18.76 -20.83
N PHE A 2 -4.80 19.75 -19.94
CA PHE A 2 -3.97 19.89 -18.72
C PHE A 2 -4.41 19.03 -17.52
N GLY A 3 -5.60 18.42 -17.54
CA GLY A 3 -6.10 17.61 -16.42
C GLY A 3 -5.46 16.22 -16.30
N LYS A 4 -5.18 15.56 -17.44
CA LYS A 4 -4.70 14.17 -17.47
C LYS A 4 -3.33 13.99 -16.79
N LYS A 5 -2.34 14.84 -17.14
CA LYS A 5 -1.00 14.80 -16.53
C LYS A 5 -1.06 14.96 -15.00
N ARG A 6 -1.95 15.81 -14.48
CA ARG A 6 -2.04 16.09 -13.04
C ARG A 6 -2.65 14.92 -12.26
N ALA A 7 -3.62 14.22 -12.85
CA ALA A 7 -4.25 13.02 -12.27
C ALA A 7 -3.29 11.82 -12.24
N THR A 8 -2.55 11.59 -13.33
CA THR A 8 -1.53 10.53 -13.41
C THR A 8 -0.44 10.72 -12.35
N THR A 9 0.03 11.95 -12.10
CA THR A 9 0.98 12.23 -11.01
C THR A 9 0.35 12.04 -9.63
N ALA A 10 -0.95 12.32 -9.47
CA ALA A 10 -1.64 12.17 -8.20
C ALA A 10 -1.76 10.68 -7.79
N ILE A 11 -2.19 9.80 -8.71
CA ILE A 11 -2.33 8.35 -8.43
C ILE A 11 -0.99 7.74 -8.07
N ALA A 12 0.05 7.98 -8.89
CA ALA A 12 1.39 7.46 -8.63
C ALA A 12 1.95 7.97 -7.29
N HIS A 13 1.71 9.25 -6.96
CA HIS A 13 2.10 9.81 -5.67
C HIS A 13 1.37 9.14 -4.49
N LYS A 14 0.07 8.83 -4.63
CA LYS A 14 -0.70 8.15 -3.57
C LYS A 14 -0.23 6.71 -3.37
N ILE A 15 0.04 5.96 -4.43
CA ILE A 15 0.59 4.60 -4.35
C ILE A 15 1.93 4.62 -3.60
N ARG A 16 2.84 5.53 -4.00
CA ARG A 16 4.13 5.70 -3.32
C ARG A 16 3.99 6.07 -1.84
N ALA A 17 3.00 6.91 -1.50
CA ALA A 17 2.76 7.29 -0.11
C ALA A 17 2.32 6.08 0.75
N ILE A 18 1.49 5.19 0.20
CA ILE A 18 1.08 3.96 0.88
C ILE A 18 2.29 3.02 1.04
N LYS A 19 3.10 2.83 -0.01
CA LYS A 19 4.31 2.00 0.02
C LYS A 19 5.28 2.40 1.14
N ASN A 20 5.40 3.70 1.41
CA ASN A 20 6.28 4.23 2.46
C ASN A 20 5.71 4.11 3.89
N CYS A 21 4.53 3.51 4.09
CA CYS A 21 3.92 3.38 5.42
C CYS A 21 4.53 2.25 6.27
N ALA A 22 5.25 1.31 5.65
CA ALA A 22 5.96 0.24 6.35
C ALA A 22 7.26 -0.11 5.62
N VAL A 23 8.25 -0.63 6.35
CA VAL A 23 9.46 -1.22 5.77
C VAL A 23 9.15 -2.67 5.44
N HIS A 24 9.37 -3.06 4.20
CA HIS A 24 9.12 -4.44 3.78
C HIS A 24 10.07 -5.42 4.49
N PRO A 25 9.58 -6.56 5.02
CA PRO A 25 10.39 -7.49 5.80
C PRO A 25 11.64 -8.00 5.07
N ALA A 26 11.62 -8.16 3.74
CA ALA A 26 12.80 -8.62 2.99
C ALA A 26 13.97 -7.61 2.96
N PHE A 27 13.79 -6.39 3.44
CA PHE A 27 14.89 -5.43 3.65
C PHE A 27 15.38 -5.39 5.10
N LEU A 28 14.81 -6.21 5.98
CA LEU A 28 15.24 -6.33 7.36
C LEU A 28 16.18 -7.53 7.47
N ASP A 29 17.30 -7.32 8.14
CA ASP A 29 18.25 -8.37 8.48
C ASP A 29 17.69 -9.16 9.69
N GLU A 30 17.69 -10.50 9.62
CA GLU A 30 17.10 -11.36 10.66
C GLU A 30 17.72 -11.10 12.04
N ASP A 31 19.04 -10.92 12.13
CA ASP A 31 19.72 -10.64 13.40
C ASP A 31 19.28 -9.27 13.97
N VAL A 32 19.01 -8.31 13.10
CA VAL A 32 18.51 -6.98 13.49
C VAL A 32 17.05 -7.03 13.90
N VAL A 33 16.21 -7.82 13.21
CA VAL A 33 14.80 -8.05 13.55
C VAL A 33 14.71 -8.64 14.96
N ASP A 34 15.50 -9.67 15.22
CA ASP A 34 15.55 -10.35 16.52
C ASP A 34 16.08 -9.41 17.61
N ALA A 35 17.18 -8.69 17.35
CA ALA A 35 17.77 -7.77 18.32
C ALA A 35 16.88 -6.56 18.65
N ALA A 36 16.09 -6.09 17.67
CA ALA A 36 15.17 -4.97 17.83
C ALA A 36 13.79 -5.39 18.37
N ASP A 37 13.55 -6.69 18.60
CA ASP A 37 12.29 -7.25 19.07
C ASP A 37 11.11 -6.76 18.21
N VAL A 38 11.27 -6.85 16.89
CA VAL A 38 10.22 -6.40 15.96
C VAL A 38 9.04 -7.36 16.05
N ASP A 39 7.94 -6.85 16.57
CA ASP A 39 6.68 -7.58 16.72
C ASP A 39 6.23 -8.28 15.42
N ASP A 40 5.93 -9.59 15.50
CA ASP A 40 5.41 -10.42 14.42
C ASP A 40 4.20 -9.78 13.71
N SER A 41 3.35 -9.07 14.45
CA SER A 41 2.19 -8.39 13.88
C SER A 41 2.59 -7.21 12.99
N TYR A 42 3.78 -6.62 13.18
CA TYR A 42 4.39 -5.67 12.24
C TYR A 42 4.81 -6.36 10.97
N LEU A 43 5.57 -7.44 11.08
CA LEU A 43 6.11 -8.16 9.93
C LEU A 43 4.98 -8.67 9.04
N ALA A 44 3.93 -9.25 9.63
CA ALA A 44 2.74 -9.69 8.93
C ALA A 44 2.02 -8.53 8.21
N PHE A 45 1.82 -7.39 8.88
CA PHE A 45 1.23 -6.20 8.26
C PHE A 45 2.10 -5.65 7.12
N ALA A 46 3.41 -5.57 7.32
CA ALA A 46 4.34 -5.00 6.35
C ALA A 46 4.45 -5.87 5.08
N GLY A 47 4.46 -7.20 5.23
CA GLY A 47 4.37 -8.12 4.10
C GLY A 47 3.04 -7.96 3.34
N ALA A 48 1.91 -7.99 4.05
CA ALA A 48 0.60 -7.84 3.42
C ALA A 48 0.42 -6.47 2.72
N LEU A 49 0.98 -5.40 3.29
CA LEU A 49 0.96 -4.07 2.67
C LEU A 49 1.75 -4.08 1.36
N HIS A 50 2.88 -4.79 1.32
CA HIS A 50 3.68 -4.92 0.12
C HIS A 50 2.96 -5.71 -0.97
N ASP A 51 2.37 -6.86 -0.67
CA ASP A 51 1.59 -7.65 -1.63
C ASP A 51 0.46 -6.83 -2.27
N PHE A 52 -0.24 -6.04 -1.45
CA PHE A 52 -1.24 -5.09 -1.93
C PHE A 52 -0.64 -4.05 -2.90
N ILE A 53 0.49 -3.45 -2.53
CA ILE A 53 1.14 -2.43 -3.35
C ILE A 53 1.65 -3.00 -4.67
N ASP A 54 2.28 -4.16 -4.64
CA ASP A 54 2.82 -4.81 -5.83
C ASP A 54 1.69 -5.14 -6.80
N THR A 55 0.58 -5.70 -6.30
CA THR A 55 -0.61 -5.97 -7.12
C THR A 55 -1.19 -4.70 -7.77
N VAL A 56 -1.21 -3.58 -7.03
CA VAL A 56 -1.68 -2.29 -7.54
C VAL A 56 -0.69 -1.68 -8.54
N GLU A 57 0.61 -1.73 -8.26
CA GLU A 57 1.69 -1.23 -9.13
C GLU A 57 1.74 -2.01 -10.44
N GLU A 58 1.66 -3.34 -10.41
CA GLU A 58 1.59 -4.20 -11.60
C GLU A 58 0.37 -3.86 -12.46
N ARG A 59 -0.81 -3.70 -11.83
CA ARG A 59 -2.03 -3.35 -12.55
C ARG A 59 -1.93 -1.97 -13.20
N TYR A 60 -1.31 -1.01 -12.52
CA TYR A 60 -1.03 0.32 -13.03
C TYR A 60 -0.04 0.29 -14.19
N ALA A 61 1.07 -0.44 -14.05
CA ALA A 61 2.08 -0.57 -15.09
C ALA A 61 1.51 -1.22 -16.35
N ALA A 62 0.68 -2.25 -16.20
CA ALA A 62 0.11 -2.99 -17.33
C ALA A 62 -0.99 -2.22 -18.08
N LYS A 63 -1.83 -1.46 -17.37
CA LYS A 63 -3.07 -0.88 -17.96
C LYS A 63 -3.20 0.63 -17.78
N GLY A 64 -2.21 1.28 -17.18
CA GLY A 64 -2.22 2.70 -16.86
C GLY A 64 -3.36 3.09 -15.93
N GLU A 65 -3.70 4.38 -15.95
CA GLU A 65 -4.77 4.98 -15.16
C GLU A 65 -6.15 4.36 -15.43
N ALA A 66 -6.48 4.09 -16.70
CA ALA A 66 -7.75 3.45 -17.07
C ALA A 66 -7.89 2.00 -16.53
N GLY A 67 -6.76 1.38 -16.17
CA GLY A 67 -6.72 0.06 -15.59
C GLY A 67 -7.06 0.01 -14.11
N LEU A 68 -6.91 1.13 -13.41
CA LEU A 68 -7.00 1.23 -11.97
C LEU A 68 -8.34 1.88 -11.62
N ASN A 69 -9.20 1.13 -10.92
CA ASN A 69 -10.49 1.64 -10.49
C ASN A 69 -10.70 1.34 -9.00
N ALA A 70 -11.59 2.11 -8.38
CA ALA A 70 -11.84 2.00 -6.94
C ALA A 70 -12.35 0.62 -6.50
N SER A 71 -13.05 -0.13 -7.37
CA SER A 71 -13.51 -1.48 -7.02
C SER A 71 -12.34 -2.44 -6.87
N PHE A 72 -11.45 -2.49 -7.86
CA PHE A 72 -10.25 -3.32 -7.84
C PHE A 72 -9.37 -2.99 -6.62
N VAL A 73 -9.10 -1.71 -6.36
CA VAL A 73 -8.24 -1.32 -5.23
C VAL A 73 -8.87 -1.67 -3.88
N ARG A 74 -10.20 -1.54 -3.73
CA ARG A 74 -10.89 -1.98 -2.51
C ARG A 74 -10.84 -3.50 -2.33
N GLU A 75 -11.01 -4.25 -3.42
CA GLU A 75 -10.93 -5.70 -3.40
C GLU A 75 -9.54 -6.17 -2.95
N GLN A 76 -8.48 -5.63 -3.56
CA GLN A 76 -7.10 -5.97 -3.15
C GLN A 76 -6.79 -5.52 -1.72
N TRP A 77 -7.27 -4.35 -1.30
CA TRP A 77 -7.13 -3.92 0.10
C TRP A 77 -7.78 -4.91 1.07
N MET A 78 -8.99 -5.38 0.76
CA MET A 78 -9.68 -6.37 1.60
C MET A 78 -9.01 -7.74 1.54
N LEU A 79 -8.43 -8.13 0.40
CA LEU A 79 -7.74 -9.41 0.26
C LEU A 79 -6.49 -9.48 1.14
N HIS A 80 -5.67 -8.44 1.14
CA HIS A 80 -4.38 -8.45 1.83
C HIS A 80 -4.46 -7.89 3.26
N LEU A 81 -5.26 -6.85 3.49
CA LEU A 81 -5.18 -6.04 4.72
C LEU A 81 -6.40 -6.15 5.65
N ARG A 82 -7.35 -7.05 5.37
CA ARG A 82 -8.55 -7.23 6.22
C ARG A 82 -8.21 -7.57 7.66
N ASP A 83 -7.23 -8.45 7.86
CA ASP A 83 -6.87 -8.98 9.18
C ASP A 83 -5.75 -8.19 9.86
N SER A 84 -5.33 -7.07 9.25
CA SER A 84 -4.32 -6.20 9.83
C SER A 84 -4.82 -5.49 11.11
N PRO A 85 -4.00 -5.36 12.17
CA PRO A 85 -4.47 -4.84 13.45
C PRO A 85 -4.89 -3.36 13.37
N PRO A 86 -6.15 -3.00 13.69
CA PRO A 86 -6.66 -1.64 13.53
C PRO A 86 -6.07 -0.63 14.52
N THR A 87 -5.43 -1.12 15.60
CA THR A 87 -4.79 -0.31 16.63
C THR A 87 -3.41 0.21 16.20
N ARG A 88 -2.78 -0.42 15.21
CA ARG A 88 -1.45 -0.04 14.71
C ARG A 88 -1.47 1.31 14.01
N VAL A 89 -0.47 2.14 14.33
CA VAL A 89 -0.37 3.49 13.78
C VAL A 89 -0.12 3.43 12.28
N GLU A 90 0.76 2.54 11.84
CA GLU A 90 1.15 2.33 10.45
C GLU A 90 -0.05 1.89 9.60
N PHE A 91 -0.85 0.95 10.10
CA PHE A 91 -2.08 0.53 9.44
C PHE A 91 -3.09 1.68 9.32
N ARG A 92 -3.27 2.48 10.37
CA ARG A 92 -4.18 3.65 10.33
C ARG A 92 -3.71 4.71 9.32
N ILE A 93 -2.40 4.93 9.23
CA ILE A 93 -1.79 5.84 8.24
C ILE A 93 -1.99 5.28 6.82
N ALA A 94 -1.66 4.01 6.58
CA ALA A 94 -1.85 3.33 5.31
C ALA A 94 -3.33 3.40 4.86
N ARG A 95 -4.26 3.18 5.79
CA ARG A 95 -5.71 3.26 5.53
C ARG A 95 -6.16 4.66 5.12
N GLU A 96 -5.57 5.70 5.69
CA GLU A 96 -5.86 7.08 5.30
C GLU A 96 -5.31 7.39 3.91
N HIS A 97 -4.11 6.92 3.57
CA HIS A 97 -3.58 7.04 2.22
C HIS A 97 -4.40 6.24 1.19
N PHE A 98 -4.85 5.04 1.55
CA PHE A 98 -5.80 4.25 0.75
C PHE A 98 -7.10 5.00 0.48
N ARG A 99 -7.72 5.60 1.51
CA ARG A 99 -8.94 6.43 1.31
C ARG A 99 -8.71 7.57 0.33
N ARG A 100 -7.54 8.21 0.39
CA ARG A 100 -7.16 9.28 -0.54
C ARG A 100 -6.90 8.77 -1.97
N LEU A 101 -6.36 7.57 -2.12
CA LEU A 101 -6.23 6.90 -3.42
C LEU A 101 -7.62 6.62 -3.99
N ILE A 102 -8.52 6.04 -3.21
CA ILE A 102 -9.91 5.80 -3.63
C ILE A 102 -10.64 7.09 -4.03
N GLY A 103 -10.37 8.22 -3.34
CA GLY A 103 -10.99 9.50 -3.68
C GLY A 103 -10.53 10.13 -5.01
N VAL A 104 -9.46 9.60 -5.63
CA VAL A 104 -8.94 10.09 -6.92
C VAL A 104 -9.07 9.06 -8.05
N LEU A 105 -9.65 7.90 -7.77
CA LEU A 105 -9.96 6.82 -8.73
C LEU A 105 -11.45 6.81 -9.07
#